data_AF-A0A0N1FD96-F1
#
_entry.id   AF-A0A0N1FD96-F1
#
_cell.length_a   1.000
_cell.length_b   1.000
_cell.length_c   1.000
_cell.angle_alpha   90.00
_cell.angle_beta   90.00
_cell.angle_gamma   90.00
#
_symmetry.space_group_name_H-M   'P 1'
#
loop_
_entity.id
_entity.type
_entity.pdbx_description
1 polymer ?
#
loop_
_entity_poly.entity_id
_entity_poly.type
_entity_poly.pdbx_seq_one_letter_code
_entity_poly.pdbx_strand_id
1 'polypeptide(L)'
;MPLIRCDDGRLDGAISPDGRIAGCYVHRLFDITGQRAAWLDRWGARSDGLDYTARVERALETVASTMESGLDIEGLLAIAR
;
A
#
# COMPACT_ATOMS: atom_id res chain seq x y z
N MET A 1 8.94 24.74 -2.71
CA MET A 1 10.05 23.75 -2.54
C MET A 1 9.57 22.39 -3.02
N PRO A 2 10.42 21.54 -3.61
CA PRO A 2 10.04 20.16 -3.95
C PRO A 2 9.75 19.37 -2.66
N LEU A 3 8.78 18.47 -2.72
CA LEU A 3 8.40 17.67 -1.55
C LEU A 3 9.24 16.40 -1.43
N ILE A 4 9.47 15.73 -2.56
CA ILE A 4 10.16 14.45 -2.61
C ILE A 4 11.37 14.50 -3.53
N ARG A 5 12.32 13.62 -3.25
CA ARG A 5 13.43 13.26 -4.13
C ARG A 5 13.36 11.75 -4.35
N CYS A 6 13.23 11.34 -5.60
CA CYS A 6 13.27 9.95 -6.01
C CYS A 6 14.72 9.42 -6.00
N ASP A 7 14.89 8.10 -5.99
CA ASP A 7 16.20 7.46 -5.93
C ASP A 7 17.07 7.74 -7.16
N ASP A 8 16.44 8.06 -8.30
CA ASP A 8 17.08 8.52 -9.54
C ASP A 8 17.51 10.00 -9.48
N GLY A 9 17.28 10.68 -8.36
CA GLY A 9 17.59 12.10 -8.15
C GLY A 9 16.50 13.07 -8.63
N ARG A 10 15.43 12.59 -9.28
CA ARG A 10 14.32 13.44 -9.71
C ARG A 10 13.62 14.07 -8.52
N LEU A 11 13.37 15.38 -8.62
CA LEU A 11 12.62 16.14 -7.64
C LEU A 11 11.16 16.25 -8.09
N ASP A 12 10.22 16.09 -7.17
CA ASP A 12 8.80 16.13 -7.49
C ASP A 12 7.97 16.68 -6.32
N GLY A 13 6.74 17.06 -6.64
CA GLY A 13 5.79 17.64 -5.71
C GLY A 13 6.08 19.10 -5.35
N ALA A 14 5.23 19.64 -4.50
CA ALA A 14 5.29 21.01 -4.03
C ALA A 14 4.91 21.09 -2.55
N ILE A 15 5.49 22.07 -1.87
CA ILE A 15 5.14 22.48 -0.52
C ILE A 15 4.80 23.99 -0.56
N SER A 16 3.71 24.39 0.08
CA SER A 16 3.34 25.79 0.28
C SER A 16 4.41 26.53 1.09
N PRO A 17 4.55 27.86 0.94
CA PRO A 17 5.57 28.63 1.66
C PRO A 17 5.47 28.52 3.19
N ASP A 18 4.27 28.31 3.73
CA ASP A 18 4.00 28.14 5.15
C ASP A 18 4.15 26.68 5.64
N GLY A 19 4.49 25.75 4.74
CA GLY A 19 4.71 24.34 5.07
C GLY A 19 3.44 23.55 5.40
N ARG A 20 2.25 24.15 5.32
CA ARG A 20 0.99 23.52 5.74
C ARG A 20 0.37 22.63 4.68
N ILE A 21 0.62 22.91 3.40
CA ILE A 21 0.08 22.17 2.27
C ILE A 21 1.25 21.56 1.51
N ALA A 22 1.15 20.26 1.23
CA ALA A 22 2.12 19.55 0.42
C ALA A 22 1.42 18.55 -0.50
N GLY A 23 1.93 18.36 -1.71
CA GLY A 23 1.34 17.45 -2.69
C GLY A 23 2.37 16.90 -3.68
N CYS A 24 2.21 15.64 -4.06
CA CYS A 24 2.95 14.96 -5.12
C CYS A 24 2.10 13.81 -5.67
N TYR A 25 2.44 13.31 -6.86
CA TYR A 25 1.79 12.13 -7.42
C TYR A 25 2.75 10.94 -7.41
N VAL A 26 2.61 10.08 -6.41
CA VAL A 26 3.36 8.83 -6.30
C VAL A 26 2.39 7.69 -6.02
N HIS A 27 2.27 6.78 -6.98
CA HIS A 27 1.46 5.59 -6.78
C HIS A 27 1.98 4.78 -5.60
N ARG A 28 1.04 4.34 -4.74
CA ARG A 28 1.28 3.36 -3.68
C ARG A 28 2.31 3.81 -2.63
N LEU A 29 2.57 5.12 -2.52
CA LEU A 29 3.52 5.69 -1.54
C LEU A 29 3.27 5.18 -0.12
N PHE A 30 2.01 5.11 0.28
CA PHE A 30 1.61 4.68 1.62
C PHE A 30 1.51 3.17 1.79
N ASP A 31 1.70 2.38 0.74
CA ASP A 31 1.84 0.92 0.89
C ASP A 31 3.22 0.56 1.43
N ILE A 32 4.22 1.42 1.17
CA ILE A 32 5.57 1.30 1.71
C ILE A 32 5.54 1.64 3.21
N THR A 33 5.75 0.63 4.05
CA THR A 33 5.69 0.75 5.52
C THR A 33 6.54 1.91 6.05
N GLY A 34 7.77 2.06 5.56
CA GLY A 34 8.68 3.13 6.00
C GLY A 34 8.20 4.52 5.64
N GLN A 35 7.64 4.70 4.43
CA GLN A 35 7.10 5.99 4.01
C GLN A 35 5.84 6.34 4.81
N ARG A 36 4.90 5.40 4.97
CA ARG A 36 3.71 5.60 5.79
C ARG A 36 4.06 5.97 7.23
N ALA A 37 5.05 5.30 7.83
CA ALA A 37 5.55 5.64 9.17
C ALA A 37 6.13 7.06 9.25
N ALA A 38 7.00 7.43 8.31
CA ALA A 38 7.62 8.76 8.27
C ALA A 38 6.60 9.89 8.10
N TRP A 39 5.52 9.65 7.35
CA TRP A 39 4.45 10.63 7.14
C TRP A 39 3.53 10.78 8.36
N LEU A 40 3.13 9.66 8.99
CA LEU A 40 2.30 9.71 10.19
C LEU A 40 3.02 10.38 11.37
N ASP A 41 4.32 10.12 11.53
CA ASP A 41 5.14 10.74 12.58
C ASP A 41 5.15 12.28 12.47
N ARG A 42 5.28 12.81 11.24
CA ARG A 42 5.19 14.25 10.96
C ARG A 42 3.85 14.87 11.37
N TRP A 43 2.78 14.09 11.42
CA TRP A 43 1.44 14.54 11.82
C TRP A 43 1.10 14.20 13.27
N GLY A 44 2.07 13.71 14.06
CA GLY A 44 1.85 13.33 15.47
C GLY A 44 1.06 12.03 15.63
N ALA A 45 0.95 11.22 14.58
CA ALA A 45 0.32 9.92 14.60
C ALA A 45 1.38 8.80 14.57
N ARG A 46 0.98 7.57 14.94
CA ARG A 46 1.85 6.39 14.86
C ARG A 46 1.32 5.42 13.83
N SER A 47 2.23 4.90 13.00
CA SER A 47 1.94 3.78 12.10
C SER A 47 1.80 2.48 12.89
N ASP A 48 0.96 1.57 12.39
CA ASP A 48 0.86 0.19 12.88
C ASP A 48 2.06 -0.68 12.48
N GLY A 49 2.91 -0.18 11.58
CA GLY A 49 4.10 -0.89 11.09
C GLY A 49 3.79 -2.11 10.23
N LEU A 50 2.53 -2.36 9.87
CA LEU A 50 2.14 -3.55 9.12
C LEU A 50 2.63 -3.46 7.67
N ASP A 51 3.22 -4.53 7.16
CA ASP A 51 3.51 -4.65 5.73
C ASP A 51 2.19 -4.83 4.96
N TYR A 52 1.89 -3.88 4.07
CA TYR A 52 0.67 -3.88 3.28
C TYR A 52 0.61 -5.08 2.33
N THR A 53 1.71 -5.38 1.64
CA THR A 53 1.79 -6.50 0.70
C THR A 53 1.55 -7.81 1.44
N ALA A 54 2.26 -8.05 2.56
CA ALA A 54 2.06 -9.25 3.36
C ALA A 54 0.63 -9.35 3.93
N ARG A 55 -0.02 -8.22 4.24
CA ARG A 55 -1.41 -8.20 4.67
C ARG A 55 -2.36 -8.61 3.55
N VAL A 56 -2.15 -8.13 2.32
CA VAL A 56 -2.95 -8.52 1.16
C VAL A 56 -2.76 -10.01 0.86
N GLU A 57 -1.52 -10.50 0.82
CA GLU A 57 -1.22 -11.92 0.60
C GLU A 57 -1.94 -12.82 1.60
N ARG A 58 -1.89 -12.49 2.90
CA ARG A 58 -2.62 -13.25 3.93
C ARG A 58 -4.13 -13.23 3.72
N ALA A 59 -4.69 -12.11 3.26
CA ALA A 59 -6.12 -12.01 3.00
C ALA A 59 -6.52 -12.86 1.78
N LEU A 60 -5.70 -12.87 0.72
CA LEU A 60 -5.91 -13.71 -0.45
C LEU A 60 -5.82 -15.20 -0.11
N GLU A 61 -4.83 -15.59 0.68
CA GLU A 61 -4.69 -16.96 1.18
C GLU A 61 -5.93 -17.40 1.99
N THR A 62 -6.44 -16.51 2.85
CA THR A 62 -7.66 -16.78 3.62
C THR A 62 -8.87 -17.01 2.71
N VAL A 63 -9.02 -16.21 1.65
CA VAL A 63 -10.09 -16.37 0.66
C VAL A 63 -9.94 -17.69 -0.08
N ALA A 64 -8.75 -18.01 -0.55
CA ALA A 64 -8.46 -19.26 -1.26
C ALA A 64 -8.81 -20.48 -0.41
N SER A 65 -8.31 -20.53 0.83
CA SER A 65 -8.60 -21.63 1.77
C SER A 65 -10.10 -21.76 2.06
N THR A 66 -10.80 -20.63 2.21
CA THR A 66 -12.26 -20.65 2.41
C THR A 66 -12.97 -21.24 1.20
N MET A 67 -12.57 -20.87 -0.02
CA MET A 67 -13.13 -21.40 -1.25
C MET A 67 -12.85 -22.89 -1.41
N GLU A 68 -11.63 -23.35 -1.19
CA GLU A 68 -11.25 -24.77 -1.25
C GLU A 68 -12.03 -25.63 -0.26
N SER A 69 -12.31 -25.10 0.93
CA SER A 69 -13.08 -25.83 1.95
C SER A 69 -14.58 -25.90 1.67
N GLY A 70 -15.12 -24.91 0.93
CA GLY A 70 -16.55 -24.72 0.75
C GLY A 70 -17.07 -25.08 -0.64
N LEU A 71 -16.21 -25.28 -1.63
CA LEU A 71 -16.56 -25.48 -3.03
C LEU A 71 -15.88 -26.72 -3.61
N ASP A 72 -16.58 -27.43 -4.50
CA ASP A 72 -15.97 -28.44 -5.36
C ASP A 72 -15.23 -27.75 -6.51
N ILE A 73 -14.01 -27.28 -6.21
CA ILE A 73 -13.20 -26.52 -7.17
C ILE A 73 -12.91 -27.35 -8.42
N GLU A 74 -12.62 -28.64 -8.27
CA GLU A 74 -12.37 -29.55 -9.41
C GLU A 74 -13.62 -29.73 -10.27
N GLY A 75 -14.78 -29.93 -9.66
CA GLY A 75 -16.06 -30.00 -10.37
C GLY A 75 -16.40 -28.71 -11.12
N LEU A 76 -16.18 -27.55 -10.49
CA LEU A 76 -16.36 -26.25 -11.13
C LEU A 76 -15.41 -26.05 -12.32
N LEU A 77 -14.14 -26.43 -12.19
CA LEU A 77 -13.16 -26.36 -13.27
C LEU A 77 -13.50 -27.32 -14.42
N ALA A 78 -14.08 -28.48 -14.12
CA ALA A 78 -14.49 -29.45 -15.13
C ALA A 78 -15.63 -28.95 -16.03
N ILE A 79 -16.58 -28.18 -15.48
CA ILE A 79 -17.71 -27.62 -16.24
C ILE A 79 -17.42 -26.26 -16.90
N ALA A 80 -16.36 -25.57 -16.47
CA ALA A 80 -15.95 -24.28 -17.02
C ALA A 80 -15.04 -24.38 -18.25
N ARG A 81 -14.58 -25.59 -18.58
CA ARG A 81 -13.82 -25.92 -19.79
C ARG A 81 -14.75 -26.27 -20.93
#